data_AF-A0A6H1NMP3-F1
#
_entry.id   AF-A0A6H1NMP3-F1
#
_cell.length_a   1.000
_cell.length_b   1.000
_cell.length_c   1.000
_cell.angle_alpha   90.00
_cell.angle_beta   90.00
_cell.angle_gamma   90.00
#
_symmetry.space_group_name_H-M   'P 1'
#
loop_
_entity.id
_entity.type
_entity.pdbx_description
1 polymer ?
#
loop_
_entity_poly.entity_id
_entity_poly.type
_entity_poly.pdbx_seq_one_letter_code
_entity_poly.pdbx_strand_id
1 'polypeptide(L)'
;MLVGLLGCLTATLTARLPTYDLTINDLHTYYVLAGQTPVLVHNSGGCLPALRDWSSQRFQFGNQSFLLDKKGMEHILTRHHPNYWDGSVKSTQSFFDSGMSIDDVQGAIGQVMQQNRDTLLQRGSQGMYQIRGNVNGVDYVLGMNRGRVGQFYPESP
;
A
#
# COMPACT_ATOMS: atom_id res chain seq x y z
N MET A 1 61.28 -26.39 -24.38
CA MET A 1 60.41 -27.16 -25.29
C MET A 1 58.95 -26.87 -24.91
N LEU A 2 58.01 -26.86 -25.87
CA LEU A 2 56.55 -26.70 -25.66
C LEU A 2 55.88 -28.10 -25.60
N VAL A 3 54.68 -28.31 -25.06
CA VAL A 3 53.63 -27.46 -24.42
C VAL A 3 53.13 -28.18 -23.14
N GLY A 4 52.38 -27.64 -22.17
CA GLY A 4 51.69 -26.34 -22.04
C GLY A 4 50.16 -26.48 -22.22
N LEU A 5 49.35 -26.35 -21.15
CA LEU A 5 47.92 -26.73 -21.17
C LEU A 5 47.04 -25.88 -20.22
N LEU A 6 45.82 -25.60 -20.68
CA LEU A 6 44.64 -24.91 -20.08
C LEU A 6 44.77 -24.28 -18.68
N GLY A 7 44.55 -22.96 -18.62
CA GLY A 7 44.00 -22.31 -17.41
C GLY A 7 42.48 -22.56 -17.31
N CYS A 8 41.95 -22.69 -16.08
CA CYS A 8 40.53 -22.90 -15.85
C CYS A 8 39.70 -21.67 -16.25
N LEU A 9 38.67 -21.88 -17.08
CA LEU A 9 37.69 -20.85 -17.40
C LEU A 9 36.65 -20.76 -16.27
N THR A 10 36.65 -19.67 -15.51
CA THR A 10 35.56 -19.34 -14.59
C THR A 10 34.32 -18.90 -15.38
N ALA A 11 33.50 -19.86 -15.78
CA ALA A 11 32.24 -19.59 -16.45
C ALA A 11 31.21 -18.99 -15.48
N THR A 12 31.03 -17.66 -15.52
CA THR A 12 29.95 -16.96 -14.81
C THR A 12 28.61 -17.34 -15.44
N LEU A 13 28.00 -18.42 -14.93
CA LEU A 13 26.78 -18.98 -15.51
C LEU A 13 25.54 -18.17 -15.10
N THR A 14 25.24 -17.12 -15.86
CA THR A 14 24.01 -16.31 -15.71
C THR A 14 22.78 -17.08 -16.21
N ALA A 15 22.47 -18.19 -15.56
CA ALA A 15 21.31 -19.02 -15.85
C ALA A 15 20.02 -18.27 -15.47
N ARG A 16 19.26 -17.82 -16.46
CA ARG A 16 17.89 -17.33 -16.26
C ARG A 16 16.96 -18.51 -16.02
N LEU A 17 16.87 -18.94 -14.76
CA LEU A 17 15.84 -19.89 -14.33
C LEU A 17 14.47 -19.20 -14.31
N PRO A 18 13.37 -19.86 -14.70
CA PRO A 18 12.03 -19.33 -14.54
C PRO A 18 11.67 -19.30 -13.05
N THR A 19 11.38 -18.10 -12.53
CA THR A 19 10.76 -17.90 -11.22
C THR A 19 9.25 -17.83 -11.40
N TYR A 20 8.50 -18.42 -10.46
CA TYR A 20 7.04 -18.38 -10.45
C TYR A 20 6.58 -17.69 -9.17
N ASP A 21 5.83 -16.59 -9.32
CA ASP A 21 5.23 -15.90 -8.19
C ASP A 21 4.00 -16.66 -7.69
N LEU A 22 3.85 -16.78 -6.37
CA LEU A 22 2.72 -17.45 -5.73
C LEU A 22 1.83 -16.42 -5.02
N THR A 23 0.61 -16.29 -5.54
CA THR A 23 -0.46 -15.50 -4.92
C THR A 23 -1.34 -16.43 -4.10
N ILE A 24 -1.30 -16.31 -2.77
CA ILE A 24 -2.29 -16.93 -1.88
C ILE A 24 -3.38 -15.88 -1.62
N ASN A 25 -4.65 -16.26 -1.86
CA ASN A 25 -5.79 -15.38 -1.56
C ASN A 25 -5.89 -15.11 -0.07
N ASP A 26 -6.33 -13.91 0.28
CA ASP A 26 -6.69 -13.47 1.65
C ASP A 26 -5.54 -13.53 2.69
N LEU A 27 -4.31 -13.85 2.25
CA LEU A 27 -3.12 -13.94 3.10
C LEU A 27 -1.94 -13.17 2.49
N HIS A 28 -1.57 -12.07 3.13
CA HIS A 28 -0.58 -11.13 2.60
C HIS A 28 0.87 -11.48 2.94
N THR A 29 1.08 -12.22 4.04
CA THR A 29 2.39 -12.70 4.46
C THR A 29 2.26 -14.15 4.90
N TYR A 30 3.09 -15.04 4.36
CA TYR A 30 3.01 -16.48 4.61
C TYR A 30 4.39 -17.15 4.52
N TYR A 31 4.48 -18.43 4.87
CA TYR A 31 5.74 -19.20 4.79
C TYR A 31 5.79 -20.08 3.54
N VAL A 32 6.93 -20.06 2.84
CA VAL A 32 7.30 -21.01 1.78
C VAL A 32 8.53 -21.80 2.24
N LEU A 33 8.57 -23.10 1.98
CA LEU A 33 9.72 -23.94 2.30
C LEU A 33 10.79 -23.85 1.21
N ALA A 34 11.87 -23.13 1.48
CA ALA A 34 13.11 -23.23 0.71
C ALA A 34 13.85 -24.52 1.09
N GLY A 35 13.43 -25.64 0.49
CA GLY A 35 13.89 -26.98 0.84
C GLY A 35 13.30 -27.45 2.17
N GLN A 36 13.98 -27.16 3.28
CA GLN A 36 13.49 -27.40 4.65
C GLN A 36 13.41 -26.10 5.48
N THR A 37 13.89 -24.97 4.96
CA THR A 37 13.91 -23.69 5.66
C THR A 37 12.62 -22.91 5.39
N PRO A 38 11.81 -22.56 6.41
CA PRO A 38 10.68 -21.67 6.22
C PRO A 38 11.15 -20.24 5.95
N VAL A 39 10.83 -19.72 4.77
CA VAL A 39 11.07 -18.33 4.36
C VAL A 39 9.75 -17.58 4.43
N LEU A 40 9.75 -16.45 5.14
CA LEU A 40 8.60 -15.54 5.17
C LEU A 40 8.56 -14.77 3.84
N VAL A 41 7.43 -14.85 3.13
CA VAL A 41 7.21 -14.19 1.84
C VAL A 41 5.96 -13.31 1.88
N HIS A 42 5.96 -12.26 1.09
CA HIS A 42 4.86 -11.30 0.98
C HIS A 42 4.21 -11.40 -0.40
N ASN A 43 2.88 -11.39 -0.44
CA ASN A 43 2.12 -11.41 -1.69
C ASN A 43 2.18 -10.03 -2.36
N SER A 44 2.91 -9.92 -3.47
CA SER A 44 3.15 -8.67 -4.20
C SER A 44 2.96 -8.85 -5.72
N GLY A 45 2.66 -7.75 -6.43
CA GLY A 45 2.41 -7.76 -7.88
C GLY A 45 1.28 -6.84 -8.34
N GLY A 46 0.34 -6.51 -7.43
CA GLY A 46 -0.75 -5.56 -7.65
C GLY A 46 -2.14 -6.20 -7.69
N CYS A 47 -3.16 -5.41 -7.35
CA CYS A 47 -4.49 -5.84 -6.95
C CYS A 47 -4.48 -6.79 -5.76
N LEU A 48 -4.30 -6.24 -4.54
CA LEU A 48 -4.59 -6.95 -3.29
C LEU A 48 -5.90 -7.77 -3.39
N PRO A 49 -5.90 -9.10 -3.12
CA PRO A 49 -7.11 -9.92 -3.23
C PRO A 49 -8.30 -9.38 -2.42
N ALA A 50 -8.06 -8.83 -1.24
CA ALA A 50 -9.06 -8.20 -0.39
C ALA A 50 -9.74 -6.94 -1.02
N LEU A 51 -9.18 -6.39 -2.10
CA LEU A 51 -9.78 -5.31 -2.89
C LEU A 51 -10.41 -5.80 -4.21
N ARG A 52 -10.54 -7.12 -4.45
CA ARG A 52 -11.17 -7.67 -5.66
C ARG A 52 -12.61 -7.18 -5.81
N ASP A 53 -13.40 -7.31 -4.74
CA ASP A 53 -14.84 -7.06 -4.76
C ASP A 53 -15.21 -5.67 -4.18
N TRP A 54 -14.27 -5.02 -3.49
CA TRP A 54 -14.38 -3.61 -3.06
C TRP A 54 -14.51 -2.66 -4.27
N SER A 55 -15.18 -1.52 -4.09
CA SER A 55 -15.47 -0.55 -5.16
C SER A 55 -15.10 0.89 -4.80
N SER A 56 -14.53 1.62 -5.77
CA SER A 56 -14.03 2.99 -5.63
C SER A 56 -15.08 3.97 -5.10
N GLN A 57 -14.75 4.70 -4.03
CA GLN A 57 -15.66 5.66 -3.38
C GLN A 57 -15.48 7.08 -3.92
N ARG A 58 -16.61 7.78 -4.10
CA ARG A 58 -16.65 9.18 -4.56
C ARG A 58 -17.31 10.06 -3.49
N PHE A 59 -16.54 11.00 -2.95
CA PHE A 59 -17.02 11.99 -1.98
C PHE A 59 -17.36 13.30 -2.70
N GLN A 60 -18.47 13.96 -2.34
CA GLN A 60 -18.94 15.20 -2.96
C GLN A 60 -19.03 16.34 -1.93
N PHE A 61 -18.47 17.49 -2.25
CA PHE A 61 -18.50 18.70 -1.42
C PHE A 61 -18.86 19.89 -2.31
N GLY A 62 -20.15 20.25 -2.34
CA GLY A 62 -20.67 21.19 -3.33
C GLY A 62 -20.39 20.67 -4.75
N ASN A 63 -19.80 21.51 -5.59
CA ASN A 63 -19.40 21.13 -6.96
C ASN A 63 -18.04 20.40 -7.01
N GLN A 64 -17.41 20.11 -5.87
CA GLN A 64 -16.08 19.51 -5.79
C GLN A 64 -16.18 17.99 -5.60
N SER A 65 -15.53 17.23 -6.48
CA SER A 65 -15.55 15.77 -6.47
C SER A 65 -14.19 15.20 -6.09
N PHE A 66 -14.19 14.28 -5.13
CA PHE A 66 -13.01 13.55 -4.68
C PHE A 66 -13.20 12.04 -4.86
N LEU A 67 -12.11 11.30 -5.07
CA LEU A 67 -12.15 9.89 -5.46
C LEU A 67 -11.10 9.08 -4.69
N LEU A 68 -11.55 8.08 -3.94
CA LEU A 68 -10.71 6.98 -3.46
C LEU A 68 -10.87 5.82 -4.44
N ASP A 69 -9.87 5.56 -5.28
CA ASP A 69 -9.87 4.44 -6.23
C ASP A 69 -9.14 3.21 -5.67
N LYS A 70 -9.23 2.06 -6.37
CA LYS A 70 -8.58 0.80 -5.95
C LYS A 70 -7.08 0.97 -5.70
N LYS A 71 -6.37 1.75 -6.52
CA LYS A 71 -4.93 2.02 -6.35
C LYS A 71 -4.65 2.96 -5.17
N GLY A 72 -5.63 3.75 -4.75
CA GLY A 72 -5.55 4.63 -3.58
C GLY A 72 -5.68 3.81 -2.31
N MET A 73 -6.75 3.00 -2.22
CA MET A 73 -6.96 2.08 -1.11
C MET A 73 -5.83 1.05 -1.02
N GLU A 74 -5.38 0.49 -2.15
CA GLU A 74 -4.23 -0.43 -2.21
C GLU A 74 -2.96 0.20 -1.63
N HIS A 75 -2.59 1.41 -2.06
CA HIS A 75 -1.44 2.12 -1.51
C HIS A 75 -1.59 2.39 -0.01
N ILE A 76 -2.78 2.72 0.46
CA ILE A 76 -3.07 2.97 1.88
C ILE A 76 -2.88 1.69 2.70
N LEU A 77 -3.47 0.57 2.25
CA LEU A 77 -3.37 -0.71 2.95
C LEU A 77 -1.95 -1.28 2.93
N THR A 78 -1.28 -1.37 1.77
CA THR A 78 0.08 -1.95 1.71
C THR A 78 1.14 -1.14 2.42
N ARG A 79 0.90 0.15 2.66
CA ARG A 79 1.86 1.04 3.31
C ARG A 79 1.58 1.30 4.77
N HIS A 80 0.32 1.21 5.22
CA HIS A 80 -0.07 1.65 6.57
C HIS A 80 -0.95 0.64 7.32
N HIS A 81 -1.38 -0.48 6.75
CA HIS A 81 -2.16 -1.47 7.49
C HIS A 81 -1.32 -2.71 7.84
N PRO A 82 -1.17 -3.10 9.13
CA PRO A 82 -0.32 -4.24 9.52
C PRO A 82 -0.61 -5.52 8.74
N ASN A 83 -1.89 -5.88 8.60
CA ASN A 83 -2.32 -7.13 7.95
C ASN A 83 -2.11 -7.15 6.42
N TYR A 84 -1.82 -6.00 5.80
CA TYR A 84 -1.66 -5.84 4.35
C TYR A 84 -0.26 -5.35 3.94
N TRP A 85 0.63 -5.09 4.92
CA TRP A 85 1.92 -4.42 4.70
C TRP A 85 2.86 -5.21 3.78
N ASP A 86 3.44 -4.51 2.80
CA ASP A 86 4.34 -5.06 1.77
C ASP A 86 5.80 -5.27 2.24
N GLY A 87 6.08 -5.09 3.53
CA GLY A 87 7.43 -5.15 4.08
C GLY A 87 8.30 -3.92 3.79
N SER A 88 7.79 -2.89 3.10
CA SER A 88 8.59 -1.70 2.77
C SER A 88 8.85 -0.81 3.99
N VAL A 89 10.11 -0.82 4.44
CA VAL A 89 10.61 -0.02 5.58
C VAL A 89 10.94 1.41 5.14
N LYS A 90 10.63 2.40 6.00
CA LYS A 90 11.01 3.80 5.86
C LYS A 90 11.46 4.38 7.20
N SER A 91 12.14 5.54 7.18
CA SER A 91 12.62 6.26 8.37
C SER A 91 11.52 6.64 9.36
N THR A 92 10.29 6.77 8.87
CA THR A 92 9.08 6.95 9.68
C THR A 92 8.00 6.11 9.02
N GLN A 93 7.33 5.29 9.82
CA GLN A 93 6.26 4.39 9.38
C GLN A 93 5.20 4.38 10.47
N SER A 94 4.00 4.85 10.15
CA SER A 94 2.83 4.78 11.02
C SER A 94 1.86 3.72 10.50
N PHE A 95 1.21 3.02 11.42
CA PHE A 95 0.30 1.92 11.12
C PHE A 95 -1.08 2.17 11.72
N PHE A 96 -2.13 1.78 10.99
CA PHE A 96 -3.48 1.59 11.53
C PHE A 96 -3.48 0.53 12.63
N ASP A 97 -4.51 0.55 13.48
CA ASP A 97 -4.82 -0.59 14.35
C ASP A 97 -5.08 -1.83 13.47
N SER A 98 -4.49 -2.98 13.83
CA SER A 98 -4.58 -4.21 13.04
C SER A 98 -5.98 -4.83 13.00
N GLY A 99 -6.91 -4.37 13.83
CA GLY A 99 -8.32 -4.72 13.82
C GLY A 99 -9.19 -3.90 12.87
N MET A 100 -8.67 -2.83 12.23
CA MET A 100 -9.46 -2.05 11.27
C MET A 100 -9.81 -2.89 10.03
N SER A 101 -11.08 -2.90 9.64
CA SER A 101 -11.47 -3.43 8.33
C SER A 101 -11.18 -2.42 7.22
N ILE A 102 -11.24 -2.88 5.96
CA ILE A 102 -11.13 -1.99 4.79
C ILE A 102 -12.26 -0.94 4.79
N ASP A 103 -13.44 -1.29 5.32
CA ASP A 103 -14.57 -0.37 5.47
C ASP A 103 -14.38 0.62 6.64
N ASP A 104 -13.66 0.25 7.70
CA ASP A 104 -13.27 1.19 8.77
C ASP A 104 -12.24 2.21 8.28
N VAL A 105 -11.25 1.77 7.48
CA VAL A 105 -10.28 2.68 6.84
C VAL A 105 -10.99 3.64 5.88
N GLN A 106 -11.94 3.14 5.09
CA GLN A 106 -12.82 3.94 4.24
C GLN A 106 -13.72 4.90 5.03
N GLY A 107 -14.26 4.47 6.17
CA GLY A 107 -15.08 5.26 7.07
C GLY A 107 -14.30 6.41 7.71
N ALA A 108 -13.09 6.13 8.21
CA ALA A 108 -12.17 7.13 8.76
C ALA A 108 -11.76 8.16 7.70
N ILE A 109 -11.44 7.74 6.47
CA ILE A 109 -11.24 8.63 5.31
C ILE A 109 -12.45 9.54 5.13
N GLY A 110 -13.67 8.98 5.10
CA GLY A 110 -14.91 9.74 4.96
C GLY A 110 -15.13 10.76 6.07
N GLN A 111 -14.87 10.39 7.33
CA GLN A 111 -14.99 11.27 8.49
C GLN A 111 -13.98 12.42 8.45
N VAL A 112 -12.71 12.16 8.15
CA VAL A 112 -11.68 13.21 7.98
C VAL A 112 -12.04 14.16 6.84
N MET A 113 -12.60 13.67 5.73
CA MET A 113 -13.10 14.55 4.67
C MET A 113 -14.29 15.41 5.13
N GLN A 114 -15.26 14.87 5.88
CA GLN A 114 -16.38 15.66 6.39
C GLN A 114 -15.94 16.73 7.40
N GLN A 115 -14.97 16.43 8.28
CA GLN A 115 -14.37 17.41 9.21
C GLN A 115 -13.72 18.59 8.47
N ASN A 116 -13.25 18.36 7.24
CA ASN A 116 -12.57 19.37 6.41
C ASN A 116 -13.45 19.98 5.32
N ARG A 117 -14.79 19.87 5.45
CA ARG A 117 -15.78 20.33 4.47
C ARG A 117 -15.45 21.69 3.84
N ASP A 118 -15.16 22.69 4.65
CA ASP A 118 -14.94 24.07 4.17
C ASP A 118 -13.61 24.21 3.43
N THR A 119 -12.56 23.51 3.88
CA THR A 119 -11.28 23.41 3.16
C THR A 119 -11.46 22.73 1.80
N LEU A 120 -12.28 21.68 1.72
CA LEU A 120 -12.56 20.97 0.46
C LEU A 120 -13.41 21.82 -0.50
N LEU A 121 -14.34 22.63 0.01
CA LEU A 121 -15.10 23.61 -0.76
C LEU A 121 -14.20 24.75 -1.29
N GLN A 122 -13.32 25.29 -0.44
CA GLN A 122 -12.45 26.43 -0.77
C GLN A 122 -11.30 26.06 -1.70
N ARG A 123 -10.61 24.94 -1.45
CA ARG A 123 -9.42 24.51 -2.22
C ARG A 123 -9.78 23.64 -3.43
N GLY A 124 -10.95 23.02 -3.41
CA GLY A 124 -11.48 22.22 -4.50
C GLY A 124 -10.66 20.98 -4.86
N SER A 125 -11.03 20.34 -5.97
CA SER A 125 -10.46 19.07 -6.42
C SER A 125 -9.32 19.19 -7.44
N GLN A 126 -8.78 20.39 -7.70
CA GLN A 126 -7.76 20.58 -8.76
C GLN A 126 -6.31 20.53 -8.24
N GLY A 127 -6.09 20.90 -6.97
CA GLY A 127 -4.74 20.96 -6.38
C GLY A 127 -4.21 19.63 -5.83
N MET A 128 -2.98 19.67 -5.33
CA MET A 128 -2.43 18.67 -4.41
C MET A 128 -2.33 19.29 -3.01
N TYR A 129 -2.85 18.60 -2.00
CA TYR A 129 -2.76 19.02 -0.60
C TYR A 129 -3.05 17.86 0.36
N GLN A 130 -2.75 18.09 1.63
CA GLN A 130 -3.16 17.25 2.75
C GLN A 130 -4.22 17.97 3.59
N ILE A 131 -5.05 17.20 4.27
CA ILE A 131 -5.94 17.62 5.36
C ILE A 131 -5.68 16.72 6.57
N ARG A 132 -6.10 17.16 7.76
CA ARG A 132 -5.99 16.41 9.02
C ARG A 132 -7.36 16.25 9.68
N GLY A 133 -7.56 15.19 10.45
CA GLY A 133 -8.76 15.02 11.27
C GLY A 133 -8.60 13.91 12.30
N ASN A 134 -9.36 14.00 13.39
CA ASN A 134 -9.34 13.02 14.47
C ASN A 134 -10.49 12.01 14.29
N VAL A 135 -10.20 10.72 14.36
CA VAL A 135 -11.20 9.65 14.33
C VAL A 135 -10.94 8.72 15.52
N ASN A 136 -11.94 8.61 16.39
CA ASN A 136 -11.92 7.78 17.60
C ASN A 136 -10.70 8.03 18.53
N GLY A 137 -10.19 9.27 18.57
CA GLY A 137 -9.02 9.66 19.36
C GLY A 137 -7.69 9.60 18.60
N VAL A 138 -7.63 8.99 17.42
CA VAL A 138 -6.43 8.93 16.57
C VAL A 138 -6.46 10.05 15.54
N ASP A 139 -5.39 10.83 15.45
CA ASP A 139 -5.21 11.85 14.40
C ASP A 139 -4.69 11.23 13.10
N TYR A 140 -5.24 11.66 11.97
CA TYR A 140 -4.91 11.15 10.65
C TYR A 140 -4.55 12.26 9.67
N VAL A 141 -3.58 11.99 8.78
CA VAL A 141 -3.33 12.79 7.57
C VAL A 141 -3.97 12.11 6.38
N LEU A 142 -4.70 12.87 5.58
CA LEU A 142 -5.28 12.43 4.32
C LEU A 142 -4.71 13.29 3.18
N GLY A 143 -3.94 12.67 2.28
CA GLY A 143 -3.30 13.31 1.14
C GLY A 143 -4.02 13.05 -0.17
N MET A 144 -4.27 14.12 -0.93
CA MET A 144 -4.95 14.08 -2.22
C MET A 144 -4.23 14.89 -3.30
N ASN A 145 -4.38 14.46 -4.55
CA ASN A 145 -3.84 15.12 -5.74
C ASN A 145 -4.87 15.09 -6.86
N ARG A 146 -5.28 16.25 -7.39
CA ARG A 146 -6.35 16.38 -8.39
C ARG A 146 -7.63 15.64 -7.99
N GLY A 147 -8.01 15.80 -6.72
CA GLY A 147 -9.21 15.19 -6.12
C GLY A 147 -9.08 13.70 -5.79
N ARG A 148 -8.06 13.02 -6.31
CA ARG A 148 -7.78 11.62 -6.00
C ARG A 148 -7.13 11.50 -4.63
N VAL A 149 -7.76 10.78 -3.71
CA VAL A 149 -7.17 10.36 -2.43
C VAL A 149 -6.06 9.34 -2.75
N GLY A 150 -4.84 9.64 -2.31
CA GLY A 150 -3.66 8.83 -2.60
C GLY A 150 -2.82 8.47 -1.38
N GLN A 151 -3.10 9.10 -0.23
CA GLN A 151 -2.48 8.79 1.06
C GLN A 151 -3.52 8.93 2.17
N PHE A 152 -3.47 8.02 3.13
CA PHE A 152 -4.16 8.10 4.40
C PHE A 152 -3.32 7.33 5.42
N TYR A 153 -3.00 7.94 6.55
CA TYR A 153 -2.19 7.33 7.60
C TYR A 153 -2.44 8.04 8.93
N PRO A 154 -2.35 7.34 10.09
CA PRO A 154 -2.37 8.00 11.38
C PRO A 154 -1.08 8.79 11.59
N GLU A 155 -1.15 9.93 12.25
CA GLU A 155 0.07 10.59 12.77
C GLU A 155 0.57 9.77 13.98
N SER A 156 1.86 9.41 13.95
CA SER A 156 2.51 8.85 15.14
C SER A 156 2.64 9.96 16.20
N PRO A 157 2.35 9.66 17.49
CA PRO A 157 2.67 10.56 18.59
C PRO A 157 4.19 10.68 18.84
#